data_AF-A0A937X6X4-F1
#
_entry.id   AF-A0A937X6X4-F1
#
_cell.length_a   1.000
_cell.length_b   1.000
_cell.length_c   1.000
_cell.angle_alpha   90.00
_cell.angle_beta   90.00
_cell.angle_gamma   90.00
#
_symmetry.space_group_name_H-M   'P 1'
#
loop_
_entity.id
_entity.type
_entity.pdbx_description
1 polymer ?
#
loop_
_entity_poly.entity_id
_entity_poly.type
_entity_poly.pdbx_seq_one_letter_code
_entity_poly.pdbx_strand_id
1 'polypeptide(L)'
;MLEISSPARVSALSFPVLDNPDWDHARTRRLALRTAGAEWCQSTLTQREADSLNYHRTDFAYEGLLCLVGGENWKMVDRVGFGVLVDRKPYPLTPTTVEATPDWVAYHYSSEHGPFVARYRLLEILEPDRTTATVWVGEYGFVDGGPPGEVFIDLKPLLDIRHMYYFSDP
;
A
#
# COMPACT_ATOMS: atom_id res chain seq x y z
N MET A 1 8.27 24.55 11.10
CA MET A 1 8.52 24.17 9.70
C MET A 1 9.63 23.12 9.74
N LEU A 2 9.28 21.84 9.63
CA LEU A 2 10.24 20.74 9.64
C LEU A 2 10.82 20.62 8.23
N GLU A 3 12.07 21.04 8.04
CA GLU A 3 12.82 20.72 6.83
C GLU A 3 13.20 19.25 6.89
N ILE A 4 12.50 18.43 6.10
CA ILE A 4 12.89 17.05 5.85
C ILE A 4 14.08 17.11 4.90
N SER A 5 15.29 16.91 5.42
CA SER A 5 16.49 16.77 4.59
C SER A 5 16.30 15.59 3.64
N SER A 6 16.37 15.83 2.33
CA SER A 6 16.32 14.76 1.34
C SER A 6 17.49 13.80 1.58
N PRO A 7 17.24 12.51 1.88
CA PRO A 7 18.32 11.53 1.96
C PRO A 7 18.97 11.36 0.58
N ALA A 8 20.23 10.90 0.58
CA ALA A 8 20.97 10.56 -0.62
C ALA A 8 20.14 9.66 -1.55
N ARG A 9 20.21 9.86 -2.88
CA ARG A 9 19.46 9.08 -3.87
C ARG A 9 19.79 7.59 -3.73
N VAL A 10 18.96 6.86 -2.99
CA VAL A 10 18.90 5.40 -3.04
C VAL A 10 18.19 5.04 -4.35
N SER A 11 18.87 4.28 -5.21
CA SER A 11 18.24 3.74 -6.42
C SER A 11 17.08 2.83 -6.01
N ALA A 12 15.89 3.05 -6.57
CA ALA A 12 14.74 2.20 -6.30
C ALA A 12 14.97 0.78 -6.83
N LEU A 13 14.61 -0.22 -6.03
CA LEU A 13 14.53 -1.60 -6.48
C LEU A 13 13.23 -1.78 -7.26
N SER A 14 13.31 -2.40 -8.45
CA SER A 14 12.17 -2.60 -9.34
C SER A 14 11.91 -4.08 -9.55
N PHE A 15 10.64 -4.49 -9.46
CA PHE A 15 10.22 -5.89 -9.57
C PHE A 15 8.97 -6.00 -10.43
N PRO A 16 8.89 -6.96 -11.38
CA PRO A 16 7.67 -7.19 -12.13
C PRO A 16 6.60 -7.85 -11.25
N VAL A 17 5.33 -7.56 -11.52
CA VAL A 17 4.19 -8.24 -10.90
C VAL A 17 3.98 -9.59 -11.58
N LEU A 18 4.66 -10.62 -11.06
CA LEU A 18 4.57 -12.00 -11.57
C LEU A 18 4.06 -12.94 -10.50
N ASP A 19 2.97 -13.66 -10.80
CA ASP A 19 2.59 -14.87 -10.05
C ASP A 19 3.40 -16.04 -10.62
N ASN A 20 4.20 -16.73 -9.79
CA ASN A 20 5.00 -17.86 -10.28
C ASN A 20 4.21 -19.17 -10.07
N PRO A 21 3.92 -19.94 -11.13
CA PRO A 21 3.14 -21.17 -11.03
C PRO A 21 3.89 -22.33 -10.34
N ASP A 22 5.23 -22.31 -10.28
CA ASP A 22 6.07 -23.45 -9.86
C ASP A 22 6.58 -23.38 -8.41
N TRP A 23 6.00 -22.53 -7.56
CA TRP A 23 6.34 -22.54 -6.15
C TRP A 23 5.50 -23.57 -5.42
N ASP A 24 6.11 -24.74 -5.17
CA ASP A 24 5.74 -25.74 -4.14
C ASP A 24 5.49 -25.03 -2.78
N HIS A 25 4.34 -24.37 -2.65
CA HIS A 25 3.88 -23.50 -1.57
C HIS A 25 4.38 -22.02 -1.58
N ALA A 26 3.46 -21.13 -1.97
CA ALA A 26 3.07 -19.89 -1.26
C ALA A 26 4.18 -18.90 -0.81
N ARG A 27 5.01 -18.39 -1.71
CA ARG A 27 5.87 -17.23 -1.40
C ARG A 27 5.39 -15.95 -2.08
N THR A 28 4.35 -15.34 -1.53
CA THR A 28 3.98 -13.97 -1.90
C THR A 28 5.14 -13.03 -1.53
N ARG A 29 5.69 -12.31 -2.52
CA ARG A 29 6.68 -11.26 -2.24
C ARG A 29 5.97 -10.10 -1.52
N ARG A 30 6.57 -9.65 -0.42
CA ARG A 30 6.04 -8.56 0.39
C ARG A 30 7.06 -7.45 0.52
N LEU A 31 6.55 -6.23 0.64
CA LEU A 31 7.33 -5.05 0.95
C LEU A 31 6.87 -4.53 2.31
N ALA A 32 7.84 -4.10 3.11
CA ALA A 32 7.62 -3.55 4.44
C ALA A 32 8.22 -2.15 4.49
N LEU A 33 7.39 -1.15 4.77
CA LEU A 33 7.84 0.17 5.17
C LEU A 33 7.85 0.22 6.70
N ARG A 34 8.92 0.76 7.29
CA ARG A 34 9.12 0.73 8.75
C ARG A 34 9.48 2.11 9.28
N THR A 35 8.99 2.39 10.48
CA THR A 35 9.36 3.52 11.34
C THR A 35 9.75 2.98 12.71
N ALA A 36 10.05 3.85 13.68
CA ALA A 36 10.38 3.38 15.02
C ALA A 36 9.18 2.72 15.72
N GLY A 37 7.97 3.23 15.48
CA GLY A 37 6.74 2.78 16.13
C GLY A 37 5.77 1.98 15.26
N ALA A 38 6.03 1.81 13.96
CA ALA A 38 5.07 1.17 13.06
C ALA A 38 5.70 0.46 11.86
N GLU A 39 4.95 -0.50 11.33
CA GLU A 39 5.26 -1.23 10.10
C GLU A 39 4.03 -1.26 9.19
N TRP A 40 4.24 -1.00 7.90
CA TRP A 40 3.25 -1.19 6.84
C TRP A 40 3.75 -2.28 5.88
N CYS A 41 3.05 -3.41 5.87
CA CYS A 41 3.39 -4.57 5.05
C CYS A 41 2.33 -4.80 3.97
N GLN A 42 2.75 -4.94 2.71
CA GLN A 42 1.86 -5.26 1.60
C GLN A 42 2.50 -6.21 0.58
N SER A 43 1.66 -7.02 -0.04
CA SER A 43 2.04 -7.84 -1.19
C SER A 43 2.44 -7.00 -2.40
N THR A 44 3.40 -7.50 -3.19
CA THR A 44 3.73 -6.93 -4.51
C THR A 44 2.68 -7.32 -5.57
N LEU A 45 1.84 -8.31 -5.28
CA LEU A 45 0.78 -8.75 -6.18
C LEU A 45 -0.49 -7.95 -5.89
N THR A 46 -1.21 -7.61 -6.95
CA THR A 46 -2.49 -6.93 -6.87
C THR A 46 -3.58 -7.84 -7.45
N GLN A 47 -4.68 -7.97 -6.73
CA GLN A 47 -5.87 -8.70 -7.12
C GLN A 47 -7.03 -7.71 -7.20
N ARG A 48 -7.80 -7.80 -8.29
CA ARG A 48 -9.06 -7.07 -8.42
C ARG A 48 -10.16 -7.83 -7.68
N GLU A 49 -10.90 -7.14 -6.82
CA GLU A 49 -12.08 -7.72 -6.15
C GLU A 49 -13.39 -7.31 -6.84
N ALA A 50 -14.50 -7.87 -6.37
CA ALA A 50 -15.82 -7.71 -6.95
C ALA A 50 -16.32 -6.25 -6.97
N ASP A 51 -15.81 -5.40 -6.10
CA ASP A 51 -16.13 -3.97 -6.03
C ASP A 51 -15.32 -3.11 -7.03
N SER A 52 -14.56 -3.76 -7.91
CA SER A 52 -13.66 -3.13 -8.88
C SER A 52 -12.47 -2.37 -8.30
N LEU A 53 -12.20 -2.51 -7.01
CA LEU A 53 -10.96 -2.02 -6.43
C LEU A 53 -9.82 -3.02 -6.64
N ASN A 54 -8.62 -2.46 -6.74
CA ASN A 54 -7.38 -3.17 -6.70
C ASN A 54 -6.96 -3.30 -5.24
N TYR A 55 -6.90 -4.53 -4.75
CA TYR A 55 -6.36 -4.86 -3.44
C TYR A 55 -5.02 -5.57 -3.62
N HIS A 56 -4.07 -5.31 -2.74
CA HIS A 56 -2.86 -6.14 -2.71
C HIS A 56 -3.23 -7.54 -2.22
N ARG A 57 -2.78 -8.58 -2.94
CA ARG A 57 -3.17 -9.99 -2.71
C ARG A 57 -2.78 -10.39 -1.29
N THR A 58 -3.76 -10.76 -0.49
CA THR A 58 -3.63 -10.78 0.97
C THR A 58 -3.15 -12.13 1.52
N ASP A 59 -2.15 -12.08 2.39
CA ASP A 59 -1.96 -13.01 3.50
C ASP A 59 -2.26 -12.26 4.82
N PHE A 60 -3.49 -12.42 5.33
CA PHE A 60 -4.04 -11.59 6.41
C PHE A 60 -3.22 -11.63 7.69
N ALA A 61 -2.39 -12.65 7.93
CA ALA A 61 -1.58 -12.70 9.14
C ALA A 61 -0.38 -11.72 9.09
N TYR A 62 0.08 -11.32 7.91
CA TYR A 62 1.38 -10.64 7.73
C TYR A 62 1.32 -9.34 6.91
N GLU A 63 0.12 -8.88 6.56
CA GLU A 63 -0.09 -7.64 5.79
C GLU A 63 -0.93 -6.64 6.59
N GLY A 64 -0.68 -5.36 6.35
CA GLY A 64 -1.40 -4.27 7.01
C GLY A 64 -0.50 -3.33 7.79
N LEU A 65 -1.15 -2.45 8.56
CA LEU A 65 -0.54 -1.46 9.43
C LEU A 65 -0.46 -2.03 10.84
N LEU A 66 0.76 -2.21 11.31
CA LEU A 66 1.10 -2.64 12.64
C LEU A 66 1.72 -1.46 13.39
N CYS A 67 1.34 -1.25 14.65
CA CYS A 67 1.85 -0.18 15.49
C CYS A 67 2.19 -0.70 16.89
N LEU A 68 3.26 -0.17 17.49
CA LEU A 68 3.60 -0.42 18.88
C LEU A 68 2.83 0.55 19.78
N VAL A 69 1.89 0.04 20.58
CA VAL A 69 1.06 0.82 21.49
C VAL A 69 1.25 0.28 22.90
N GLY A 70 1.79 1.10 23.81
CA GLY A 70 1.99 0.71 25.20
C GLY A 70 2.92 -0.49 25.43
N GLY A 71 3.81 -0.80 24.46
CA GLY A 71 4.69 -1.97 24.50
C GLY A 71 4.12 -3.22 23.82
N GLU A 72 2.88 -3.18 23.33
CA GLU A 72 2.23 -4.26 22.59
C GLU A 72 2.11 -3.94 21.10
N ASN A 73 2.12 -4.98 20.25
CA ASN A 73 1.91 -4.82 18.81
C ASN A 73 0.42 -4.89 18.48
N TRP A 74 -0.09 -3.81 17.91
CA TRP A 74 -1.49 -3.67 17.51
C TRP A 74 -1.60 -3.66 15.99
N LYS A 75 -2.56 -4.40 15.45
CA LYS A 75 -2.91 -4.36 14.03
C LYS A 75 -4.09 -3.42 13.80
N MET A 76 -3.85 -2.35 13.05
CA MET A 76 -4.81 -1.26 12.88
C MET A 76 -5.61 -1.35 11.58
N VAL A 77 -4.99 -1.83 10.50
CA VAL A 77 -5.60 -1.95 9.15
C VAL A 77 -4.99 -3.16 8.48
N ASP A 78 -5.77 -3.99 7.78
CA ASP A 78 -5.24 -5.15 7.03
C ASP A 78 -4.78 -4.77 5.63
N ARG A 79 -5.54 -3.89 4.96
CA ARG A 79 -5.26 -3.47 3.59
C ARG A 79 -5.89 -2.13 3.28
N VAL A 80 -5.37 -1.47 2.26
CA VAL A 80 -6.01 -0.34 1.59
C VAL A 80 -6.31 -0.79 0.17
N GLY A 81 -7.60 -0.82 -0.17
CA GLY A 81 -8.06 -0.95 -1.55
C GLY A 81 -7.87 0.36 -2.29
N PHE A 82 -7.43 0.26 -3.52
CA PHE A 82 -7.12 1.38 -4.39
C PHE A 82 -7.88 1.25 -5.72
N GLY A 83 -8.54 2.31 -6.17
CA GLY A 83 -9.23 2.33 -7.45
C GLY A 83 -9.26 3.71 -8.08
N VAL A 84 -9.46 3.73 -9.40
CA VAL A 84 -9.70 4.95 -10.17
C VAL A 84 -11.14 4.89 -10.66
N LEU A 85 -11.87 5.99 -10.51
CA LEU A 85 -13.16 6.20 -11.13
C LEU A 85 -13.05 7.33 -12.16
N VAL A 86 -13.67 7.15 -13.32
CA VAL A 86 -13.86 8.21 -14.32
C VAL A 86 -15.35 8.44 -14.45
N ASP A 87 -15.80 9.68 -14.24
CA ASP A 87 -17.22 10.04 -14.20
C ASP A 87 -18.02 9.11 -13.28
N ARG A 88 -17.45 8.82 -12.09
CA ARG A 88 -17.99 7.91 -11.05
C ARG A 88 -18.12 6.44 -11.46
N LYS A 89 -17.51 6.02 -12.58
CA LYS A 89 -17.50 4.61 -13.02
C LYS A 89 -16.11 3.99 -12.84
N PRO A 90 -16.02 2.70 -12.47
CA PRO A 90 -14.74 2.03 -12.33
C PRO A 90 -13.90 2.10 -13.60
N TYR A 91 -12.66 2.57 -13.47
CA TYR A 91 -11.69 2.63 -14.54
C TYR A 91 -10.63 1.54 -14.35
N PRO A 92 -10.47 0.63 -15.33
CA PRO A 92 -9.61 -0.53 -15.18
C PRO A 92 -8.13 -0.14 -15.18
N LEU A 93 -7.40 -0.70 -14.22
CA LEU A 93 -5.95 -0.62 -14.12
C LEU A 93 -5.37 -2.03 -14.13
N THR A 94 -4.29 -2.23 -14.87
CA THR A 94 -3.58 -3.52 -14.92
C THR A 94 -2.23 -3.37 -14.22
N PRO A 95 -1.96 -4.10 -13.12
CA PRO A 95 -0.68 -4.05 -12.41
C PRO A 95 0.49 -4.43 -13.33
N THR A 96 1.61 -3.71 -13.24
CA THR A 96 2.79 -3.98 -14.08
C THR A 96 4.05 -4.21 -13.25
N THR A 97 4.45 -3.21 -12.47
CA THR A 97 5.73 -3.18 -11.77
C THR A 97 5.55 -2.60 -10.38
N VAL A 98 6.38 -3.04 -9.44
CA VAL A 98 6.50 -2.43 -8.12
C VAL A 98 7.90 -1.89 -7.95
N GLU A 99 8.01 -0.65 -7.50
CA GLU A 99 9.26 -0.01 -7.15
C GLU A 99 9.30 0.28 -5.66
N ALA A 100 10.45 0.08 -5.04
CA ALA A 100 10.62 0.33 -3.61
C ALA A 100 11.95 0.99 -3.28
N THR A 101 11.90 1.88 -2.31
CA THR A 101 13.04 2.40 -1.56
C THR A 101 12.78 2.17 -0.07
N PRO A 102 13.75 2.45 0.82
CA PRO A 102 13.49 2.44 2.26
C PRO A 102 12.34 3.35 2.70
N ASP A 103 12.05 4.43 1.95
CA ASP A 103 11.09 5.47 2.35
C ASP A 103 9.71 5.32 1.71
N TRP A 104 9.62 4.62 0.58
CA TRP A 104 8.38 4.53 -0.19
C TRP A 104 8.30 3.27 -1.04
N VAL A 105 7.07 2.85 -1.33
CA VAL A 105 6.74 1.84 -2.35
C VAL A 105 5.79 2.45 -3.37
N ALA A 106 6.04 2.21 -4.66
CA ALA A 106 5.19 2.63 -5.75
C ALA A 106 4.70 1.42 -6.54
N TYR A 107 3.39 1.34 -6.71
CA TYR A 107 2.74 0.36 -7.57
C TYR A 107 2.41 1.02 -8.89
N HIS A 108 2.91 0.43 -9.98
CA HIS A 108 2.69 0.90 -11.33
C HIS A 108 1.61 0.07 -12.00
N TYR A 109 0.79 0.76 -12.77
CA TYR A 109 -0.32 0.19 -13.52
C TYR A 109 -0.31 0.69 -14.95
N SER A 110 -0.69 -0.16 -15.90
CA SER A 110 -1.05 0.25 -17.25
C SER A 110 -2.56 0.45 -17.37
N SER A 111 -2.95 1.34 -18.28
CA SER A 111 -4.34 1.56 -18.65
C SER A 111 -4.42 2.00 -20.12
N GLU A 112 -5.65 2.10 -20.65
CA GLU A 112 -5.88 2.55 -22.04
C GLU A 112 -5.31 3.95 -22.30
N HIS A 113 -5.46 4.86 -21.34
CA HIS A 113 -5.06 6.27 -21.48
C HIS A 113 -3.68 6.60 -20.90
N GLY A 114 -2.89 5.58 -20.54
CA GLY A 114 -1.52 5.78 -20.09
C GLY A 114 -1.20 5.11 -18.75
N PRO A 115 0.06 5.20 -18.31
CA PRO A 115 0.51 4.61 -17.06
C PRO A 115 -0.03 5.39 -15.86
N PHE A 116 -0.37 4.65 -14.82
CA PHE A 116 -0.85 5.17 -13.55
C PHE A 116 0.07 4.67 -12.43
N VAL A 117 0.37 5.52 -11.45
CA VAL A 117 1.21 5.16 -10.29
C VAL A 117 0.43 5.41 -9.02
N ALA A 118 0.57 4.52 -8.03
CA ALA A 118 0.14 4.75 -6.65
C ALA A 118 1.33 4.56 -5.70
N ARG A 119 1.78 5.64 -5.05
CA ARG A 119 2.88 5.59 -4.09
C ARG A 119 2.39 5.65 -2.65
N TYR A 120 2.90 4.72 -1.85
CA TYR A 120 2.70 4.62 -0.41
C TYR A 120 3.97 5.03 0.33
N ARG A 121 3.79 5.76 1.42
CA ARG A 121 4.82 6.05 2.42
C ARG A 121 4.28 5.74 3.81
N LEU A 122 5.14 5.30 4.71
CA LEU A 122 4.83 5.24 6.13
C LEU A 122 5.45 6.45 6.80
N LEU A 123 4.62 7.31 7.37
CA LEU A 123 5.05 8.51 8.08
C LEU A 123 4.79 8.32 9.57
N GLU A 124 5.79 8.66 10.38
CA GLU A 124 5.64 8.79 11.82
C GLU A 124 5.51 10.28 12.14
N ILE A 125 4.35 10.70 12.62
CA ILE A 125 4.14 12.06 13.10
C ILE A 125 4.19 12.01 14.62
N LEU A 126 5.29 12.55 15.15
CA LEU A 126 5.52 12.71 16.57
C LEU A 126 4.85 14.00 17.04
N GLU A 127 3.76 13.86 17.79
CA GLU A 127 3.18 14.96 18.54
C GLU A 127 3.49 14.79 20.04
N PRO A 128 3.50 15.88 20.84
CA PRO A 128 3.95 15.83 22.23
C PRO A 128 3.25 14.80 23.12
N ASP A 129 2.02 14.43 22.78
CA ASP A 129 1.13 13.52 23.51
C ASP A 129 0.69 12.28 22.71
N ARG A 130 1.11 12.16 21.44
CA ARG A 130 0.71 11.05 20.57
C ARG A 130 1.73 10.76 19.46
N THR A 131 2.03 9.48 19.28
CA THR A 131 2.68 8.98 18.07
C THR A 131 1.60 8.52 17.11
N THR A 132 1.61 9.03 15.88
CA THR A 132 0.70 8.56 14.82
C THR A 132 1.49 7.93 13.68
N ALA A 133 1.05 6.75 13.26
CA ALA A 133 1.52 6.09 12.06
C ALA A 133 0.53 6.37 10.92
N THR A 134 1.00 7.00 9.85
CA THR A 134 0.18 7.35 8.70
C THR A 134 0.68 6.62 7.47
N VAL A 135 -0.20 5.81 6.87
CA VAL A 135 0.02 5.30 5.51
C VAL A 135 -0.45 6.38 4.55
N TRP A 136 0.49 7.07 3.92
CA TRP A 136 0.19 8.13 2.97
C TRP A 136 0.17 7.59 1.55
N VAL A 137 -0.99 7.64 0.90
CA VAL A 137 -1.18 7.40 -0.54
C VAL A 137 -1.24 8.77 -1.20
N GLY A 138 -0.10 9.27 -1.69
CA GLY A 138 0.06 10.72 -1.93
C GLY A 138 0.48 11.13 -3.33
N GLU A 139 1.33 10.32 -3.96
CA GLU A 139 1.80 10.56 -5.31
C GLU A 139 1.14 9.56 -6.22
N TYR A 140 -0.07 9.91 -6.66
CA TYR A 140 -0.88 9.10 -7.54
C TYR A 140 -1.39 9.92 -8.71
N GLY A 141 -1.47 9.30 -9.89
CA GLY A 141 -1.90 9.98 -11.10
C GLY A 141 -1.42 9.30 -12.37
N PHE A 142 -1.94 9.79 -13.49
CA PHE A 142 -1.46 9.40 -14.82
C PHE A 142 -0.19 10.15 -15.16
N VAL A 143 0.83 9.45 -15.67
CA VAL A 143 2.12 10.07 -15.98
C VAL A 143 2.06 10.92 -17.25
N ASP A 144 1.25 10.53 -18.24
CA ASP A 144 1.19 11.15 -19.57
C ASP A 144 -0.25 11.38 -20.07
N GLY A 145 -1.00 12.24 -19.35
CA GLY A 145 -2.41 12.50 -19.65
C GLY A 145 -3.32 11.40 -19.12
N GLY A 146 -4.52 11.79 -18.67
CA GLY A 146 -5.51 10.88 -18.10
C GLY A 146 -6.63 10.54 -19.07
N PRO A 147 -7.54 9.64 -18.68
CA PRO A 147 -8.80 9.44 -19.38
C PRO A 147 -9.58 10.75 -19.47
N PRO A 148 -10.34 10.97 -20.56
CA PRO A 148 -11.26 12.11 -20.62
C PRO A 148 -12.34 11.97 -19.54
N GLY A 149 -12.70 13.08 -18.90
CA GLY A 149 -13.72 13.12 -17.85
C GLY A 149 -13.18 13.48 -16.47
N GLU A 150 -14.04 13.42 -15.46
CA GLU A 150 -13.68 13.72 -14.07
C GLU A 150 -13.08 12.48 -13.41
N VAL A 151 -11.83 12.60 -12.95
CA VAL A 151 -11.08 11.49 -12.32
C VAL A 151 -11.23 11.57 -10.79
N PHE A 152 -11.64 10.46 -10.19
CA PHE A 152 -11.67 10.27 -8.74
C PHE A 152 -10.77 9.10 -8.35
N ILE A 153 -10.13 9.22 -7.19
CA ILE A 153 -9.44 8.10 -6.55
C ILE A 153 -10.34 7.55 -5.45
N ASP A 154 -10.60 6.25 -5.52
CA ASP A 154 -11.33 5.50 -4.48
C ASP A 154 -10.31 4.78 -3.59
N LEU A 155 -10.25 5.16 -2.32
CA LEU A 155 -9.40 4.55 -1.30
C LEU A 155 -10.28 3.94 -0.23
N LYS A 156 -10.18 2.63 -0.01
CA LYS A 156 -10.97 1.93 1.01
C LYS A 156 -10.07 1.16 1.97
N PRO A 157 -9.90 1.59 3.22
CA PRO A 157 -9.29 0.74 4.22
C PRO A 157 -10.20 -0.47 4.45
N LEU A 158 -9.61 -1.64 4.65
CA LEU A 158 -10.32 -2.82 5.07
C LEU A 158 -9.66 -3.40 6.31
N LEU A 159 -10.53 -3.72 7.26
CA LEU A 159 -10.22 -4.37 8.51
C LEU A 159 -10.92 -5.72 8.53
N ASP A 160 -10.15 -6.80 8.64
CA ASP A 160 -10.64 -8.14 8.86
C ASP A 160 -10.62 -8.47 10.35
N ILE A 161 -11.77 -8.23 10.99
CA ILE A 161 -11.97 -8.48 12.42
C ILE A 161 -11.85 -9.96 12.82
N ARG A 162 -11.82 -10.89 11.84
CA ARG A 162 -11.72 -12.34 12.10
C ARG A 162 -10.32 -12.76 12.56
N HIS A 163 -9.33 -11.90 12.38
CA HIS A 163 -7.93 -12.13 12.77
C HIS A 163 -7.48 -11.25 13.95
N MET A 164 -8.40 -10.65 14.70
CA MET A 164 -8.05 -10.09 16.00
C MET A 164 -7.61 -11.22 16.92
N TYR A 165 -6.33 -11.20 17.30
CA TYR A 165 -5.70 -12.24 18.11
C TYR A 165 -6.49 -12.50 19.41
N TYR A 166 -6.49 -13.76 19.84
CA TYR A 166 -6.94 -14.18 21.16
C TYR A 166 -6.18 -13.38 22.23
N PHE A 167 -6.80 -13.15 23.40
CA PHE A 167 -6.18 -12.44 24.53
C PHE A 167 -4.72 -12.85 24.72
N SER A 168 -3.80 -11.88 24.70
CA SER A 168 -2.49 -12.03 25.31
C SER A 168 -2.72 -12.04 26.82
N ASP A 169 -2.89 -13.23 27.40
CA ASP A 169 -2.82 -13.36 28.85
C ASP A 169 -1.38 -13.03 29.31
N PRO A 170 -1.21 -12.18 30.34
CA PRO A 170 0.09 -11.77 30.86
C PRO A 170 0.90 -12.89 31.54
#